data_AF-A0A1U7J8Z2-F1
#
_entry.id   AF-A0A1U7J8Z2-F1
#
_cell.length_a   1.000
_cell.length_b   1.000
_cell.length_c   1.000
_cell.angle_alpha   90.00
_cell.angle_beta   90.00
_cell.angle_gamma   90.00
#
_symmetry.space_group_name_H-M   'P 1'
#
loop_
_entity.id
_entity.type
_entity.pdbx_description
1 polymer ?
#
loop_
_entity_poly.entity_id
_entity_poly.type
_entity_poly.pdbx_seq_one_letter_code
_entity_poly.pdbx_strand_id
1 'polypeptide(L)' 'MPTVLQVGPYSFIFFSSDRGEPAHIHVKRDRQIAKFWLSPVTLEKNRGFKDHQLNKIAEIVEENQDILLEAWHDYFNP' A
#
# COMPACT_ATOMS: atom_id res chain seq x y z
N MET A 1 -10.23 -9.09 -0.75
CA MET A 1 -9.09 -8.33 -0.20
C MET A 1 -8.03 -9.32 0.24
N PRO A 2 -7.08 -9.67 -0.62
CA PRO A 2 -5.87 -10.32 -0.15
C PRO A 2 -5.09 -9.33 0.72
N THR A 3 -4.61 -9.80 1.87
CA THR A 3 -3.54 -9.09 2.59
C THR A 3 -2.24 -9.55 1.98
N VAL A 4 -1.51 -8.62 1.36
CA VAL A 4 -0.28 -8.88 0.61
C VAL A 4 0.90 -9.00 1.57
N LEU A 5 0.93 -8.09 2.55
CA LEU A 5 2.00 -7.99 3.53
C LEU A 5 1.43 -7.49 4.86
N GLN A 6 2.02 -7.93 5.97
CA GLN A 6 1.72 -7.40 7.30
C GLN A 6 3.03 -7.08 8.03
N VAL A 7 3.22 -5.82 8.41
CA VAL A 7 4.40 -5.35 9.15
C VAL A 7 3.93 -4.65 10.42
N GLY A 8 4.15 -5.31 11.56
CA GLY A 8 3.67 -4.81 12.85
C GLY A 8 2.16 -4.53 12.83
N PRO A 9 1.71 -3.28 13.13
CA PRO A 9 0.29 -2.92 13.15
C PRO A 9 -0.27 -2.54 11.76
N TYR A 10 0.52 -2.62 10.69
CA TYR A 10 0.15 -2.19 9.35
C TYR A 10 -0.19 -3.38 8.45
N SER A 11 -1.38 -3.35 7.86
CA SER A 11 -1.82 -4.32 6.85
C SER A 11 -1.80 -3.69 5.48
N PHE A 12 -1.12 -4.33 4.53
CA PHE A 12 -0.99 -3.90 3.14
C PHE A 12 -1.96 -4.70 2.28
N ILE A 13 -2.89 -4.02 1.63
CA ILE A 13 -4.05 -4.64 0.97
C ILE A 13 -4.32 -4.01 -0.40
N PHE A 14 -4.89 -4.81 -1.29
CA PHE A 14 -5.54 -4.34 -2.53
C PHE A 14 -7.06 -4.43 -2.40
N PHE A 15 -7.78 -3.48 -3.00
CA PHE A 15 -9.21 -3.63 -3.25
C PHE A 15 -9.46 -4.14 -4.66
N SER A 16 -10.43 -5.03 -4.84
CA SER A 16 -10.77 -5.54 -6.18
C SER A 16 -11.26 -4.43 -7.13
N SER A 17 -11.72 -3.30 -6.58
CA SER A 17 -12.13 -2.11 -7.33
C SER A 17 -10.96 -1.33 -7.92
N ASP A 18 -9.73 -1.59 -7.51
CA ASP A 18 -8.54 -0.82 -7.94
C ASP A 18 -8.08 -1.18 -9.36
N ARG A 19 -8.78 -2.12 -10.01
CA ARG A 19 -8.52 -2.55 -11.39
C ARG A 19 -8.60 -1.35 -12.34
N GLY A 20 -7.54 -1.16 -13.13
CA GLY A 20 -7.43 -0.09 -14.12
C GLY A 20 -6.69 1.16 -13.62
N GLU A 21 -6.30 1.19 -12.34
CA GLU A 21 -5.39 2.21 -11.82
C GLU A 21 -3.90 1.78 -11.98
N PRO A 22 -2.94 2.72 -11.91
CA PRO A 22 -1.52 2.38 -11.76
C PRO A 22 -1.24 1.60 -10.48
N ALA A 23 -0.10 0.91 -10.41
CA ALA A 23 0.26 0.08 -9.28
C ALA A 23 0.35 0.88 -7.97
N HIS A 24 -0.41 0.45 -6.96
CA HIS A 24 -0.49 1.10 -5.66
C HIS A 24 -0.82 0.11 -4.55
N ILE A 25 -0.62 0.54 -3.30
CA ILE A 25 -0.95 -0.25 -2.13
C ILE A 25 -1.75 0.59 -1.12
N HIS A 26 -2.75 -0.03 -0.50
CA HIS A 26 -3.42 0.53 0.65
C HIS A 26 -2.78 0.02 1.94
N VAL A 27 -2.45 0.94 2.84
CA VAL A 27 -1.91 0.62 4.17
C VAL A 27 -2.94 0.96 5.22
N LYS A 28 -3.40 -0.05 5.96
CA LYS A 28 -4.45 0.08 6.97
C LYS A 28 -3.91 -0.17 8.38
N ARG A 29 -4.39 0.62 9.34
CA ARG A 29 -4.22 0.38 10.78
C ARG A 29 -5.43 0.92 11.54
N ASP A 30 -6.11 0.08 12.30
CA ASP A 30 -7.31 0.45 13.06
C ASP A 30 -8.37 1.12 12.15
N ARG A 31 -8.69 2.40 12.41
CA ARG A 31 -9.60 3.26 11.61
C ARG A 31 -8.87 4.13 10.58
N GLN A 32 -7.56 3.96 10.43
CA GLN A 32 -6.72 4.76 9.55
C GLN A 32 -6.40 3.98 8.27
N ILE A 33 -6.31 4.70 7.15
CA ILE A 33 -5.91 4.14 5.87
C ILE A 33 -5.12 5.16 5.06
N ALA A 34 -4.05 4.72 4.42
CA ALA A 34 -3.28 5.48 3.44
C ALA A 34 -3.21 4.71 2.12
N LYS A 35 -2.99 5.42 1.02
CA LYS A 35 -2.72 4.87 -0.31
C LYS A 35 -1.40 5.44 -0.82
N PHE A 36 -0.52 4.55 -1.26
CA PHE A 36 0.77 4.88 -1.85
C PHE A 36 0.84 4.33 -3.26
N TRP A 37 1.28 5.15 -4.21
CA TRP A 37 1.77 4.64 -5.49
C TRP A 37 3.02 3.80 -5.27
N LEU A 38 3.27 2.83 -6.15
CA LEU A 38 4.46 1.97 -6.09
C LEU A 38 5.49 2.31 -7.16
N SER A 39 5.24 3.28 -8.03
CA SER A 39 6.18 3.69 -9.08
C SER A 39 6.00 5.16 -9.50
N PRO A 40 6.71 6.11 -8.86
CA PRO A 40 7.55 5.95 -7.67
C PRO A 40 6.74 5.84 -6.36
N VAL A 41 7.38 5.38 -5.28
CA VAL A 41 6.73 5.32 -3.95
C VAL A 41 6.38 6.71 -3.47
N THR A 42 5.10 7.04 -3.48
CA THR A 42 4.60 8.37 -3.12
C THR A 42 3.22 8.28 -2.50
N LEU A 43 2.98 9.12 -1.49
CA LEU A 43 1.67 9.20 -0.83
C LEU A 43 0.66 9.85 -1.78
N GLU A 44 -0.43 9.14 -2.08
CA GLU A 44 -1.56 9.67 -2.84
C GLU A 44 -2.66 10.18 -1.91
N LYS A 45 -3.00 9.38 -0.90
CA LYS A 45 -4.11 9.68 0.01
C LYS A 45 -3.81 9.23 1.42
N ASN A 46 -4.13 10.10 2.38
CA ASN A 46 -4.06 9.78 3.80
C ASN A 46 -5.41 10.04 4.47
N ARG A 47 -5.91 9.08 5.24
CA ARG A 47 -7.04 9.23 6.13
C ARG A 47 -6.65 8.77 7.54
N GLY A 48 -6.18 9.72 8.34
CA GLY A 48 -6.05 9.59 9.79
C GLY A 48 -4.65 9.33 10.32
N PHE A 49 -3.65 9.02 9.49
CA PHE A 49 -2.26 8.93 9.94
C PHE A 49 -1.66 10.32 10.14
N LYS A 50 -0.75 10.42 11.12
CA LYS A 50 0.10 11.60 11.31
C LYS A 50 1.33 11.52 10.41
N ASP A 51 1.95 12.66 10.11
CA ASP A 51 3.07 12.74 9.17
C ASP A 51 4.25 11.82 9.54
N HIS A 52 4.65 11.76 10.82
CA HIS A 52 5.72 10.84 11.25
C HIS A 52 5.36 9.36 11.05
N GLN A 53 4.06 9.01 11.08
CA GLN A 53 3.62 7.65 10.80
C GLN A 53 3.63 7.40 9.29
N LEU A 54 3.26 8.39 8.48
CA LEU A 54 3.35 8.31 7.03
C LEU A 54 4.77 8.12 6.55
N ASN A 55 5.74 8.83 7.13
CA ASN A 55 7.16 8.64 6.81
C ASN A 55 7.60 7.20 7.08
N LYS A 56 7.27 6.68 8.27
CA LYS A 56 7.57 5.28 8.62
C LYS A 56 6.87 4.28 7.69
N ILE A 57 5.63 4.56 7.29
CA ILE A 57 4.92 3.70 6.34
C ILE A 57 5.58 3.77 4.97
N ALA A 58 5.99 4.96 4.51
CA ALA A 58 6.68 5.13 3.24
C ALA A 58 7.99 4.33 3.20
N GLU A 59 8.80 4.40 4.26
CA GLU A 59 10.02 3.58 4.41
C GLU A 59 9.71 2.08 4.25
N ILE A 60 8.66 1.58 4.92
CA ILE A 60 8.25 0.17 4.80
C ILE A 60 7.77 -0.16 3.38
N VAL A 61 7.04 0.75 2.72
CA VAL A 61 6.59 0.55 1.33
C VAL A 61 7.79 0.51 0.39
N GLU A 62 8.77 1.39 0.55
CA GLU A 62 10.01 1.43 -0.25
C GLU A 62 10.83 0.16 -0.06
N GLU A 63 11.03 -0.29 1.19
CA GLU A 63 11.75 -1.53 1.50
C GLU A 63 11.10 -2.78 0.88
N ASN A 64 9.79 -2.76 0.66
CA ASN A 64 9.02 -3.88 0.13
C ASN A 64 8.44 -3.62 -1.27
N GLN A 65 8.93 -2.58 -1.96
CA GLN A 65 8.33 -2.10 -3.22
C GLN A 65 8.24 -3.19 -4.28
N ASP A 66 9.31 -3.96 -4.47
CA ASP A 66 9.37 -5.02 -5.48
C ASP A 66 8.34 -6.12 -5.22
N ILE A 67 8.21 -6.57 -3.97
CA ILE A 67 7.23 -7.58 -3.54
C ILE A 67 5.80 -7.07 -3.78
N LEU A 68 5.55 -5.80 -3.46
CA LEU A 68 4.22 -5.20 -3.63
C LEU A 68 3.87 -5.01 -5.12
N LEU A 69 4.85 -4.68 -5.96
CA LEU A 69 4.68 -4.58 -7.42
C LEU A 69 4.40 -5.95 -8.04
N GLU A 70 5.17 -6.99 -7.67
CA GLU A 70 4.94 -8.36 -8.13
C GLU A 70 3.54 -8.83 -7.77
N ALA A 71 3.14 -8.68 -6.49
CA ALA A 71 1.80 -9.04 -6.04
C ALA A 71 0.69 -8.24 -6.74
N TRP A 72 0.93 -6.97 -7.09
CA TRP A 72 -0.02 -6.17 -7.88
C TRP A 72 -0.23 -6.77 -9.27
N HIS A 73 0.86 -7.10 -9.96
CA HIS A 73 0.80 -7.68 -11.30
C HIS A 73 0.12 -9.06 -11.29
N ASP A 74 0.47 -9.92 -10.33
CA ASP A 74 -0.15 -11.24 -10.18
C ASP A 74 -1.67 -11.15 -9.93
N TYR A 75 -2.12 -10.13 -9.18
CA TYR A 75 -3.53 -9.99 -8.83
C TYR A 75 -4.37 -9.31 -9.93
N PHE A 76 -3.83 -8.30 -10.61
CA PHE A 76 -4.59 -7.49 -11.57
C PHE A 76 -4.31 -7.80 -13.05
N ASN A 77 -3.21 -8.47 -13.37
CA ASN A 77 -2.81 -8.87 -14.72
C ASN A 77 -2.59 -10.41 -14.83
N PRO A 78 -3.64 -11.23 -14.66
CA PRO A 78 -3.54 -12.68 -14.82
C PRO A 78 -3.40 -13.12 -16.28
#